data_AF-A0A443ZPQ1-F1
#
_entry.id   AF-A0A443ZPQ1-F1
#
_cell.length_a   1.000
_cell.length_b   1.000
_cell.length_c   1.000
_cell.angle_alpha   90.00
_cell.angle_beta   90.00
_cell.angle_gamma   90.00
#
_symmetry.space_group_name_H-M   'P 1'
#
loop_
_entity.id
_entity.type
_entity.pdbx_description
1 polymer ?
#
loop_
_entity_poly.entity_id
_entity_poly.type
_entity_poly.pdbx_seq_one_letter_code
_entity_poly.pdbx_strand_id
1 'polypeptide(L)' 'MATPFESIQQLIKTMNGSSSISTEMKAAAAEGLGYAGGADARAALIRVINGSSSIAVEVKTAAAKALGHAASR' A
#
# COMPACT_ATOMS: atom_id res chain seq x y z
N MET A 1 -18.53 0.38 13.52
CA MET A 1 -17.13 -0.11 13.48
C MET A 1 -16.75 -0.34 12.03
N ALA A 2 -15.54 0.02 11.61
CA ALA A 2 -15.09 -0.25 10.24
C ALA A 2 -14.81 -1.75 10.05
N THR A 3 -15.13 -2.30 8.88
CA THR A 3 -14.83 -3.70 8.53
C THR A 3 -13.39 -3.83 8.01
N PRO A 4 -12.79 -5.04 7.98
CA PRO A 4 -11.47 -5.24 7.39
C PRO A 4 -11.39 -4.77 5.94
N PHE A 5 -12.47 -4.97 5.17
CA PHE A 5 -12.57 -4.49 3.80
C PHE A 5 -12.47 -2.96 3.72
N GLU A 6 -13.25 -2.24 4.54
CA GLU A 6 -13.21 -0.77 4.60
C GLU A 6 -11.82 -0.25 4.99
N SER A 7 -11.13 -0.93 5.92
CA SER A 7 -9.76 -0.59 6.30
C SER A 7 -8.76 -0.77 5.15
N ILE A 8 -8.84 -1.88 4.42
CA ILE A 8 -7.96 -2.13 3.25
C ILE A 8 -8.24 -1.10 2.15
N GLN A 9 -9.50 -0.81 1.84
CA GLN A 9 -9.86 0.19 0.84
C GLN A 9 -9.32 1.58 1.19
N GLN A 10 -9.41 1.97 2.46
CA GLN A 10 -8.88 3.26 2.90
C GLN A 10 -7.35 3.32 2.81
N LEU A 11 -6.65 2.25 3.14
CA LEU A 11 -5.19 2.17 2.96
C LEU A 11 -4.79 2.25 1.49
N ILE A 12 -5.50 1.55 0.60
CA ILE A 12 -5.29 1.62 -0.86
C ILE A 12 -5.50 3.07 -1.34
N LYS A 13 -6.55 3.74 -0.87
CA LYS A 13 -6.85 5.12 -1.23
C LYS A 13 -5.75 6.08 -0.75
N THR A 14 -5.27 5.93 0.48
CA THR A 14 -4.17 6.75 1.01
C THR A 14 -2.89 6.53 0.22
N MET A 15 -2.52 5.28 -0.04
CA MET A 15 -1.31 4.92 -0.80
C MET A 15 -1.31 5.50 -2.22
N ASN A 16 -2.47 5.51 -2.88
CA ASN A 16 -2.65 6.08 -4.23
C ASN A 16 -3.12 7.54 -4.21
N GLY A 17 -3.12 8.19 -3.04
CA GLY A 17 -3.65 9.53 -2.86
C GLY A 17 -2.91 10.58 -3.69
N SER A 18 -3.54 11.74 -3.84
CA SER A 18 -3.01 12.91 -4.55
C SER A 18 -1.78 13.52 -3.88
N SER A 19 -1.27 14.64 -4.41
CA SER A 19 -0.14 15.38 -3.84
C SER A 19 -0.38 15.94 -2.43
N SER A 20 -1.63 15.96 -1.96
CA SER A 20 -1.99 16.38 -0.60
C SER A 20 -1.62 15.36 0.49
N ILE A 21 -1.34 14.11 0.10
CA ILE A 21 -0.89 13.07 1.03
C ILE A 21 0.63 12.99 0.93
N SER A 22 1.32 13.09 2.06
CA SER A 22 2.79 13.01 2.12
C SER A 22 3.29 11.65 1.65
N THR A 23 4.51 11.64 1.11
CA THR A 23 5.19 10.41 0.71
C THR A 23 5.29 9.41 1.87
N GLU A 24 5.57 9.89 3.07
CA GLU A 24 5.64 9.08 4.30
C GLU A 24 4.29 8.41 4.60
N MET A 25 3.18 9.14 4.49
CA MET A 25 1.85 8.58 4.73
C MET A 25 1.47 7.54 3.68
N LYS A 26 1.89 7.74 2.41
CA LYS A 26 1.70 6.73 1.35
C LYS A 26 2.53 5.47 1.61
N ALA A 27 3.77 5.63 2.06
CA ALA A 27 4.65 4.52 2.42
C ALA A 27 4.07 3.73 3.62
N ALA A 28 3.65 4.43 4.67
CA ALA A 28 2.99 3.81 5.82
C ALA A 28 1.71 3.06 5.44
N ALA A 29 0.93 3.59 4.49
CA ALA A 29 -0.24 2.89 3.98
C ALA A 29 0.13 1.59 3.25
N ALA A 30 1.22 1.58 2.48
CA ALA A 30 1.75 0.36 1.87
C ALA A 30 2.19 -0.67 2.93
N GLU A 31 2.88 -0.24 3.99
CA GLU A 31 3.24 -1.12 5.10
C GLU A 31 2.02 -1.70 5.81
N GLY A 32 1.00 -0.87 6.06
CA GLY A 32 -0.29 -1.29 6.62
C GLY A 32 -0.97 -2.37 5.78
N LEU A 33 -0.96 -2.23 4.44
CA LEU A 33 -1.44 -3.26 3.52
C LEU A 33 -0.64 -4.56 3.63
N GLY A 34 0.67 -4.46 3.86
CA GLY A 34 1.54 -5.61 4.14
C GLY A 34 1.08 -6.40 5.37
N TYR A 35 0.80 -5.71 6.47
CA TYR A 35 0.33 -6.32 7.71
C TYR A 35 -1.08 -6.90 7.60
N ALA A 36 -1.96 -6.22 6.87
CA ALA A 36 -3.33 -6.70 6.63
C ALA A 36 -3.33 -7.99 5.81
N GLY A 37 -2.48 -8.07 4.78
CA GLY A 37 -2.43 -9.22 3.87
C GLY A 37 -3.70 -9.37 3.04
N GLY A 38 -3.91 -10.56 2.48
CA GLY A 38 -5.06 -10.84 1.61
C GLY A 38 -4.87 -10.42 0.15
N ALA A 39 -5.76 -10.91 -0.72
CA ALA A 39 -5.63 -10.79 -2.17
C ALA A 39 -5.64 -9.33 -2.64
N ASP A 40 -6.55 -8.50 -2.12
CA ASP A 40 -6.66 -7.09 -2.51
C ASP A 40 -5.44 -6.26 -2.11
N ALA A 41 -4.92 -6.46 -0.90
CA ALA A 41 -3.73 -5.76 -0.43
C ALA A 41 -2.50 -6.14 -1.26
N ARG A 42 -2.29 -7.44 -1.49
CA ARG A 42 -1.21 -7.95 -2.36
C ARG A 42 -1.31 -7.38 -3.78
N ALA A 43 -2.51 -7.36 -4.36
CA ALA A 43 -2.75 -6.80 -5.69
C ALA A 43 -2.45 -5.30 -5.75
N ALA A 44 -2.83 -4.53 -4.72
CA ALA A 44 -2.52 -3.11 -4.64
C ALA A 44 -1.02 -2.84 -4.52
N LEU A 45 -0.31 -3.61 -3.70
CA LEU A 45 1.15 -3.50 -3.53
C LEU A 45 1.89 -3.80 -4.85
N ILE A 46 1.49 -4.85 -5.57
CA ILE A 46 2.07 -5.20 -6.88
C ILE A 46 1.88 -4.05 -7.89
N ARG A 47 0.70 -3.42 -7.91
CA ARG A 47 0.43 -2.27 -8.80
C ARG A 47 1.35 -1.08 -8.50
N VAL A 48 1.65 -0.81 -7.23
CA VAL A 48 2.54 0.30 -6.85
C VAL A 48 3.98 0.02 -7.25
N ILE A 49 4.46 -1.21 -7.04
CA ILE A 49 5.83 -1.62 -7.43
C ILE A 49 6.01 -1.46 -8.95
N ASN A 50 5.04 -1.95 -9.73
CA ASN A 50 5.05 -1.86 -11.19
C ASN A 50 4.54 -0.52 -11.74
N GLY A 51 4.19 0.43 -10.86
CA GLY A 51 3.62 1.71 -11.24
C GLY A 51 4.62 2.63 -11.92
N SER A 52 4.12 3.77 -12.42
CA SER A 52 4.91 4.78 -13.14
C SER A 52 6.06 5.35 -12.29
N SER A 53 6.98 6.05 -12.96
CA SER A 53 8.07 6.81 -12.31
C SER A 53 7.59 8.00 -11.46
N SER A 54 6.32 8.38 -11.56
CA SER A 54 5.71 9.43 -10.73
C SER A 54 5.42 8.98 -9.30
N ILE A 55 5.46 7.68 -9.01
CA ILE A 55 5.39 7.18 -7.64
C ILE A 55 6.78 7.27 -7.02
N ALA A 56 6.87 7.97 -5.89
CA ALA A 56 8.12 8.13 -5.13
C ALA A 56 8.75 6.77 -4.81
N VAL A 57 10.08 6.72 -4.88
CA VAL A 57 10.88 5.50 -4.69
C VAL A 57 10.67 4.92 -3.29
N GLU A 58 10.47 5.78 -2.30
CA GLU A 58 10.19 5.41 -0.91
C GLU A 58 8.89 4.61 -0.79
N VAL A 59 7.83 5.02 -1.50
CA VAL A 59 6.55 4.31 -1.52
C VAL A 59 6.69 2.96 -2.22
N LYS A 60 7.43 2.90 -3.33
CA LYS A 60 7.72 1.62 -4.01
C LYS A 60 8.53 0.67 -3.13
N THR A 61 9.51 1.21 -2.40
CA THR A 61 10.36 0.44 -1.48
C THR A 61 9.54 -0.12 -0.32
N ALA A 62 8.68 0.70 0.28
CA ALA A 62 7.74 0.26 1.31
C ALA A 62 6.80 -0.82 0.78
N ALA A 63 6.24 -0.63 -0.42
CA ALA A 63 5.36 -1.60 -1.04
C ALA A 63 6.04 -2.95 -1.33
N ALA A 64 7.29 -2.94 -1.78
CA ALA A 64 8.08 -4.16 -2.02
C ALA A 64 8.33 -4.95 -0.72
N LYS A 65 8.74 -4.26 0.35
CA LYS A 65 8.92 -4.87 1.68
C LYS A 65 7.60 -5.43 2.21
N ALA A 66 6.54 -4.64 2.11
CA ALA A 66 5.20 -5.01 2.55
C ALA A 66 4.64 -6.21 1.78
N LEU A 67 4.89 -6.32 0.47
CA LEU A 67 4.48 -7.47 -0.33
C LEU A 67 5.18 -8.75 0.12
N GLY A 68 6.48 -8.67 0.45
CA GLY A 68 7.22 -9.78 1.05
C GLY A 68 6.60 -10.24 2.37
N HIS A 69 6.18 -9.29 3.22
CA HIS A 69 5.48 -9.63 4.47
C HIS A 69 4.10 -10.25 4.21
N ALA A 70 3.32 -9.65 3.31
CA ALA A 70 1.97 -10.11 2.96
C ALA A 70 1.96 -11.49 2.31
N ALA A 71 3.02 -11.88 1.60
CA ALA A 71 3.12 -13.20 0.96
C ALA A 71 3.04 -14.37 1.96
N SER A 72 3.45 -14.13 3.20
CA SER A 72 3.47 -15.10 4.29
C SER A 72 2.21 -15.10 5.17
N ARG A 73 1.19 -14.30 4.83
CA ARG A 73 -0.09 -14.16 5.56
C ARG A 73 -1.27 -14.51 4.67
#